data_AF-A0A2D7PQF9-F1
#
_entry.id   AF-A0A2D7PQF9-F1
#
_cell.length_a   1.000
_cell.length_b   1.000
_cell.length_c   1.000
_cell.angle_alpha   90.00
_cell.angle_beta   90.00
_cell.angle_gamma   90.00
#
_symmetry.space_group_name_H-M   'P 1'
#
loop_
_entity.id
_entity.type
_entity.pdbx_description
1 polymer ?
#
loop_
_entity_poly.entity_id
_entity_poly.type
_entity_poly.pdbx_seq_one_letter_code
_entity_poly.pdbx_strand_id
1 'polypeptide(L)'
;MSVQGLYQSVQRSLRVRQEQGRQVQTEWDLRLKNVSFEGDELEPVIRKTELSRRSNRIMDPAAHIAPPVMELAQSGRFDLAESFLAQYARSSDDFTLYKVIDYYIAENAFYDAWTTASITPRAKSPTTKPDSIRKEIKTRLRWIDSHLSRRRQPALVVMNGLPGTGKSTVAAEVANILKGVRISSDQIRSRLLESAPQHLRHSKQRTYSEGLTERVYAGLLDRARPVLQSRRTVILDATYGRRSDRQAGQKLGSFFGVPTVLIRVECPESIAMQRLRSRLKDAGRTSDAGPLAYARLKEREEPAREWPREFFLRVSPESKE
;
A
#
# COMPACT_ATOMS: atom_id res chain seq x y z
N MET A 1 6.82 4.04 22.86
CA MET A 1 5.78 2.98 22.84
C MET A 1 6.40 1.63 23.27
N SER A 2 5.68 0.69 23.93
CA SER A 2 6.21 -0.67 24.24
C SER A 2 5.66 -1.73 23.29
N VAL A 3 6.39 -2.84 23.06
CA VAL A 3 5.92 -3.96 22.23
C VAL A 3 4.62 -4.54 22.78
N GLN A 4 4.51 -4.67 24.10
CA GLN A 4 3.28 -5.13 24.76
C GLN A 4 2.09 -4.20 24.52
N GLY A 5 2.32 -2.87 24.56
CA GLY A 5 1.27 -1.89 24.27
C GLY A 5 0.81 -1.95 22.80
N LEU A 6 1.76 -2.13 21.88
CA LEU A 6 1.45 -2.37 20.46
C LEU A 6 0.63 -3.65 20.28
N TYR A 7 1.05 -4.76 20.89
CA TYR A 7 0.32 -6.03 20.85
C TYR A 7 -1.13 -5.88 21.31
N GLN A 8 -1.34 -5.26 22.48
CA GLN A 8 -2.67 -4.98 23.02
C GLN A 8 -3.53 -4.16 22.06
N SER A 9 -2.93 -3.16 21.37
CA SER A 9 -3.65 -2.32 20.40
C SER A 9 -4.06 -3.06 19.12
N VAL A 10 -3.36 -4.14 18.75
CA VAL A 10 -3.59 -4.87 17.50
C VAL A 10 -4.18 -6.27 17.68
N GLN A 11 -4.35 -6.75 18.91
CA GLN A 11 -4.80 -8.13 19.22
C GLN A 11 -6.08 -8.53 18.47
N ARG A 12 -7.07 -7.62 18.40
CA ARG A 12 -8.30 -7.85 17.63
C ARG A 12 -8.01 -8.02 16.14
N SER A 13 -7.13 -7.18 15.57
CA SER A 13 -6.75 -7.24 14.16
C SER A 13 -6.01 -8.54 13.84
N LEU A 14 -5.13 -9.00 14.72
CA LEU A 14 -4.43 -10.28 14.58
C LEU A 14 -5.42 -11.45 14.53
N ARG A 15 -6.38 -11.49 15.45
CA ARG A 15 -7.42 -12.53 15.47
C ARG A 15 -8.27 -12.53 14.19
N VAL A 16 -8.74 -11.36 13.74
CA VAL A 16 -9.52 -11.23 12.50
C VAL A 16 -8.73 -11.72 11.29
N ARG A 17 -7.43 -11.41 11.22
CA ARG A 17 -6.56 -11.87 10.12
C ARG A 17 -6.41 -13.39 10.13
N GLN A 18 -6.27 -14.00 11.31
CA GLN A 18 -6.23 -15.45 11.45
C GLN A 18 -7.56 -16.11 11.02
N GLU A 19 -8.70 -15.58 11.46
CA GLU A 19 -10.04 -16.06 11.08
C GLU A 19 -10.30 -15.91 9.56
N GLN A 20 -9.70 -14.90 8.92
CA GLN A 20 -9.73 -14.70 7.47
C GLN A 20 -8.70 -15.57 6.71
N GLY A 21 -7.97 -16.45 7.38
CA GLY A 21 -6.99 -17.33 6.76
C GLY A 21 -5.77 -16.59 6.18
N ARG A 22 -5.43 -15.39 6.71
CA ARG A 22 -4.22 -14.65 6.31
C ARG A 22 -2.99 -15.37 6.85
N GLN A 23 -2.51 -16.36 6.09
CA GLN A 23 -1.42 -17.22 6.46
C GLN A 23 -0.50 -17.46 5.27
N VAL A 24 0.80 -17.54 5.53
CA VAL A 24 1.80 -18.02 4.60
C VAL A 24 2.55 -19.17 5.24
N GLN A 25 2.70 -20.26 4.51
CA GLN A 25 3.62 -21.33 4.84
C GLN A 25 4.97 -20.99 4.21
N THR A 26 6.01 -20.83 5.01
CA THR A 26 7.32 -20.43 4.53
C THR A 26 8.44 -21.24 5.18
N GLU A 27 9.42 -21.61 4.36
CA GLU A 27 10.72 -22.15 4.76
C GLU A 27 11.82 -21.08 4.67
N TRP A 28 11.44 -19.84 4.43
CA TRP A 28 12.35 -18.74 4.13
C TRP A 28 12.34 -17.73 5.27
N ASP A 29 13.54 -17.30 5.66
CA ASP A 29 13.72 -16.14 6.52
C ASP A 29 13.92 -14.94 5.62
N LEU A 30 12.84 -14.19 5.35
CA LEU A 30 12.89 -13.03 4.46
C LEU A 30 13.64 -11.89 5.14
N ARG A 31 14.97 -11.91 5.04
CA ARG A 31 15.88 -10.87 5.55
C ARG A 31 16.66 -10.32 4.36
N LEU A 32 17.07 -9.05 4.38
CA LEU A 32 17.84 -8.46 3.28
C LEU A 32 19.14 -9.22 2.99
N LYS A 33 19.83 -9.70 4.03
CA LYS A 33 21.04 -10.53 3.88
C LYS A 33 20.82 -11.86 3.15
N ASN A 34 19.57 -12.33 3.09
CA ASN A 34 19.18 -13.57 2.43
C ASN A 34 18.63 -13.32 1.02
N VAL A 35 18.54 -12.06 0.57
CA VAL A 35 18.10 -11.70 -0.78
C VAL A 35 19.32 -11.29 -1.61
N SER A 36 19.54 -11.97 -2.73
CA SER A 36 20.58 -11.62 -3.71
C SER A 36 19.97 -11.44 -5.09
N PHE A 37 20.61 -10.63 -5.91
CA PHE A 37 20.31 -10.53 -7.34
C PHE A 37 21.46 -11.23 -8.07
N GLU A 38 21.17 -12.24 -8.87
CA GLU A 38 22.17 -13.05 -9.56
C GLU A 38 22.04 -12.82 -11.09
N GLY A 39 23.13 -12.41 -11.74
CA GLY A 39 23.15 -12.11 -13.18
C GLY A 39 22.63 -10.70 -13.56
N ASP A 40 22.30 -10.52 -14.84
CA ASP A 40 21.68 -9.30 -15.38
C ASP A 40 20.16 -9.26 -15.16
N GLU A 41 19.58 -10.28 -14.53
CA GLU A 41 18.15 -10.37 -14.24
C GLU A 41 17.81 -9.68 -12.90
N LEU A 42 16.71 -8.93 -12.89
CA LEU A 42 16.16 -8.28 -11.70
C LEU A 42 15.35 -9.25 -10.80
N GLU A 43 15.43 -10.55 -11.03
CA GLU A 43 14.74 -11.55 -10.21
C GLU A 43 15.51 -11.83 -8.91
N PRO A 44 14.92 -11.59 -7.73
CA PRO A 44 15.60 -11.80 -6.47
C PRO A 44 15.66 -13.30 -6.12
N VAL A 45 16.87 -13.80 -5.84
CA VAL A 45 17.11 -15.11 -5.24
C VAL A 45 17.05 -15.00 -3.72
N ILE A 46 16.15 -15.75 -3.08
CA ILE A 46 16.03 -15.81 -1.61
C ILE A 46 16.72 -17.09 -1.14
N ARG A 47 17.72 -16.97 -0.26
CA ARG A 47 18.50 -18.10 0.26
C ARG A 47 17.84 -18.72 1.50
N LYS A 48 17.84 -20.06 1.59
CA LYS A 48 17.45 -20.79 2.80
C LYS A 48 18.53 -20.58 3.87
N THR A 49 18.12 -20.35 5.11
CA THR A 49 19.06 -20.34 6.24
C THR A 49 19.14 -21.73 6.86
N GLU A 50 20.22 -22.04 7.58
CA GLU A 50 20.39 -23.33 8.24
C GLU A 50 19.31 -23.63 9.31
N LEU A 51 18.80 -22.59 9.97
CA LEU A 51 17.65 -22.71 10.87
C LEU A 51 16.34 -23.04 10.12
N SER A 52 16.25 -22.75 8.82
CA SER A 52 15.04 -22.96 8.03
C SER A 52 14.92 -24.37 7.45
N ARG A 53 15.96 -25.20 7.57
CA ARG A 53 15.97 -26.62 7.14
C ARG A 53 15.05 -27.54 7.96
N ARG A 54 14.39 -27.06 9.03
CA ARG A 54 13.63 -27.91 9.98
C ARG A 54 12.19 -27.48 10.31
N SER A 55 11.58 -26.49 9.65
CA SER A 55 10.16 -26.20 9.94
C SER A 55 9.43 -25.45 8.84
N ASN A 56 8.34 -26.06 8.33
CA ASN A 56 7.26 -25.38 7.61
C ASN A 56 6.49 -24.48 8.58
N ARG A 57 6.91 -23.22 8.71
CA ARG A 57 6.26 -22.28 9.64
C ARG A 57 5.05 -21.67 8.96
N ILE A 58 3.91 -21.75 9.64
CA ILE A 58 2.70 -21.00 9.28
C ILE A 58 2.71 -19.71 10.10
N MET A 59 2.64 -18.57 9.43
CA MET A 59 2.60 -17.26 10.09
C MET A 59 1.74 -16.27 9.30
N ASP A 60 1.42 -15.13 9.94
CA ASP A 60 0.78 -14.01 9.26
C ASP A 60 1.72 -13.46 8.16
N PRO A 61 1.25 -13.20 6.92
CA PRO A 61 2.06 -12.60 5.88
C PRO A 61 2.72 -11.27 6.28
N ALA A 62 2.07 -10.47 7.13
CA ALA A 62 2.64 -9.25 7.68
C ALA A 62 3.83 -9.52 8.60
N ALA A 63 3.82 -10.64 9.35
CA ALA A 63 4.96 -11.08 10.14
C ALA A 63 6.13 -11.49 9.25
N HIS A 64 5.83 -12.19 8.15
CA HIS A 64 6.85 -12.65 7.19
C HIS A 64 7.57 -11.50 6.48
N ILE A 65 6.86 -10.40 6.19
CA ILE A 65 7.42 -9.23 5.49
C ILE A 65 7.94 -8.12 6.40
N ALA A 66 7.78 -8.23 7.72
CA ALA A 66 8.25 -7.21 8.66
C ALA A 66 9.79 -7.08 8.75
N PRO A 67 10.59 -8.17 8.74
CA PRO A 67 12.04 -8.05 8.82
C PRO A 67 12.70 -7.19 7.71
N PRO A 68 12.41 -7.35 6.40
CA PRO A 68 13.06 -6.54 5.37
C PRO A 68 12.62 -5.07 5.46
N VAL A 69 11.38 -4.80 5.89
CA VAL A 69 10.87 -3.43 6.10
C VAL A 69 11.64 -2.75 7.22
N MET A 70 11.83 -3.45 8.33
CA MET A 70 12.63 -2.98 9.45
C MET A 70 14.08 -2.73 9.02
N GLU A 71 14.72 -3.67 8.33
CA GLU A 71 16.13 -3.58 7.91
C GLU A 71 16.38 -2.44 6.89
N LEU A 72 15.47 -2.25 5.93
CA LEU A 72 15.52 -1.12 4.99
C LEU A 72 15.46 0.21 5.73
N ALA A 73 14.52 0.31 6.66
CA ALA A 73 14.35 1.51 7.45
C ALA A 73 15.56 1.77 8.38
N GLN A 74 16.14 0.73 8.98
CA GLN A 74 17.36 0.83 9.81
C GLN A 74 18.56 1.31 8.99
N SER A 75 18.61 0.93 7.71
CA SER A 75 19.63 1.38 6.75
C SER A 75 19.38 2.81 6.22
N GLY A 76 18.43 3.56 6.81
CA GLY A 76 18.09 4.91 6.39
C GLY A 76 17.22 4.99 5.13
N ARG A 77 16.81 3.85 4.56
CA ARG A 77 16.00 3.77 3.33
C ARG A 77 14.50 3.60 3.65
N PHE A 78 13.97 4.58 4.36
CA PHE A 78 12.54 4.65 4.70
C PHE A 78 11.65 4.68 3.44
N ASP A 79 12.12 5.35 2.40
CA ASP A 79 11.48 5.41 1.09
C ASP A 79 11.25 4.02 0.49
N LEU A 80 12.25 3.13 0.59
CA LEU A 80 12.15 1.77 0.10
C LEU A 80 11.29 0.88 1.00
N ALA A 81 11.35 1.07 2.33
CA ALA A 81 10.52 0.33 3.28
C ALA A 81 9.01 0.55 3.02
N GLU A 82 8.59 1.81 2.87
CA GLU A 82 7.19 2.15 2.57
C GLU A 82 6.80 1.77 1.13
N SER A 83 7.72 1.90 0.16
CA SER A 83 7.49 1.44 -1.21
C SER A 83 7.27 -0.07 -1.27
N PHE A 84 8.08 -0.85 -0.55
CA PHE A 84 7.95 -2.30 -0.46
C PHE A 84 6.61 -2.70 0.16
N LEU A 85 6.21 -2.09 1.28
CA LEU A 85 4.89 -2.33 1.88
C LEU A 85 3.74 -2.00 0.91
N ALA A 86 3.81 -0.85 0.27
CA ALA A 86 2.77 -0.40 -0.67
C ALA A 86 2.67 -1.33 -1.88
N GLN A 87 3.81 -1.81 -2.39
CA GLN A 87 3.84 -2.77 -3.49
C GLN A 87 3.32 -4.15 -3.05
N TYR A 88 3.72 -4.63 -1.88
CA TYR A 88 3.23 -5.90 -1.34
C TYR A 88 1.72 -5.87 -1.12
N ALA A 89 1.19 -4.85 -0.43
CA ALA A 89 -0.25 -4.69 -0.19
C ALA A 89 -1.03 -4.63 -1.50
N ARG A 90 -0.49 -3.93 -2.50
CA ARG A 90 -1.10 -3.82 -3.83
C ARG A 90 -1.11 -5.16 -4.56
N SER A 91 0.01 -5.89 -4.59
CA SER A 91 0.12 -7.16 -5.30
C SER A 91 -0.70 -8.27 -4.64
N SER A 92 -0.68 -8.36 -3.31
CA SER A 92 -1.41 -9.36 -2.52
C SER A 92 -2.89 -9.02 -2.24
N ASP A 93 -3.30 -7.79 -2.55
CA ASP A 93 -4.60 -7.22 -2.14
C ASP A 93 -4.85 -7.24 -0.61
N ASP A 94 -3.79 -7.33 0.20
CA ASP A 94 -3.87 -7.32 1.65
C ASP A 94 -3.53 -5.95 2.23
N PHE A 95 -4.45 -4.99 2.12
CA PHE A 95 -4.29 -3.69 2.79
C PHE A 95 -4.51 -3.78 4.30
N THR A 96 -5.04 -4.90 4.81
CA THR A 96 -5.25 -5.07 6.25
C THR A 96 -3.94 -5.33 7.01
N LEU A 97 -2.84 -5.64 6.30
CA LEU A 97 -1.50 -5.74 6.90
C LEU A 97 -1.11 -4.46 7.65
N TYR A 98 -1.58 -3.29 7.18
CA TYR A 98 -1.27 -2.00 7.81
C TYR A 98 -1.80 -1.88 9.24
N LYS A 99 -2.77 -2.70 9.63
CA LYS A 99 -3.28 -2.75 11.01
C LYS A 99 -2.33 -3.43 11.99
N VAL A 100 -1.36 -4.22 11.51
CA VAL A 100 -0.53 -5.10 12.35
C VAL A 100 0.97 -4.98 12.05
N ILE A 101 1.34 -4.44 10.88
CA ILE A 101 2.74 -4.43 10.43
C ILE A 101 3.68 -3.66 11.37
N ASP A 102 3.22 -2.55 11.95
CA ASP A 102 4.04 -1.75 12.86
C ASP A 102 4.32 -2.51 14.18
N TYR A 103 3.39 -3.36 14.61
CA TYR A 103 3.63 -4.30 15.72
C TYR A 103 4.68 -5.33 15.34
N TYR A 104 4.58 -5.96 14.16
CA TYR A 104 5.56 -6.97 13.74
C TYR A 104 6.96 -6.38 13.51
N ILE A 105 7.06 -5.15 13.02
CA ILE A 105 8.34 -4.42 12.95
C ILE A 105 8.91 -4.23 14.35
N ALA A 106 8.07 -3.82 15.31
CA ALA A 106 8.50 -3.60 16.69
C ALA A 106 8.96 -4.89 17.39
N GLU A 107 8.21 -5.96 17.19
CA GLU A 107 8.52 -7.30 17.68
C GLU A 107 9.87 -7.80 17.11
N ASN A 108 10.08 -7.69 15.80
CA ASN A 108 11.34 -8.11 15.16
C ASN A 108 12.54 -7.32 15.65
N ALA A 109 12.42 -6.00 15.84
CA ALA A 109 13.53 -5.22 16.36
C ALA A 109 13.87 -5.60 17.80
N PHE A 110 12.87 -5.94 18.62
CA PHE A 110 13.07 -6.44 19.97
C PHE A 110 13.81 -7.78 19.96
N TYR A 111 13.36 -8.74 19.16
CA TYR A 111 14.00 -10.05 19.04
C TYR A 111 15.43 -9.95 18.52
N ASP A 112 15.68 -9.09 17.53
CA ASP A 112 17.03 -8.90 17.02
C ASP A 112 17.92 -8.23 18.09
N ALA A 113 17.43 -7.26 18.88
CA ALA A 113 18.20 -6.66 19.98
C ALA A 113 18.57 -7.71 21.03
N TRP A 114 17.58 -8.51 21.43
CA TRP A 114 17.77 -9.57 22.40
C TRP A 114 18.77 -10.62 21.90
N THR A 115 18.66 -11.03 20.64
CA THR A 115 19.56 -12.00 19.99
C THR A 115 20.98 -11.46 19.89
N THR A 116 21.17 -10.22 19.39
CA THR A 116 22.49 -9.58 19.34
C THR A 116 23.11 -9.51 20.73
N ALA A 117 22.36 -9.08 21.74
CA ALA A 117 22.89 -8.93 23.08
C ALA A 117 23.19 -10.27 23.79
N SER A 118 22.52 -11.35 23.39
CA SER A 118 22.73 -12.70 23.93
C SER A 118 23.87 -13.45 23.25
N ILE A 119 24.13 -13.20 21.96
CA ILE A 119 25.14 -13.91 21.15
C ILE A 119 26.47 -13.14 21.05
N THR A 120 26.49 -11.82 21.29
CA THR A 120 27.73 -11.04 21.21
C THR A 120 28.75 -11.53 22.25
N PRO A 121 29.86 -12.16 21.85
CA PRO A 121 30.92 -12.54 22.77
C PRO A 121 31.73 -11.28 23.05
N ARG A 122 31.37 -10.50 24.07
CA ARG A 122 32.21 -9.39 24.54
C ARG A 122 32.56 -9.53 26.02
N ALA A 123 33.84 -9.86 26.20
CA ALA A 123 34.68 -9.83 27.39
C ALA A 123 34.48 -10.95 28.44
N LYS A 124 35.62 -11.54 28.81
CA LYS A 124 35.87 -12.55 29.84
C LYS A 124 35.48 -12.08 31.25
N SER A 125 34.22 -11.74 31.48
CA SER A 125 33.70 -11.45 32.82
C SER A 125 32.29 -12.01 32.96
N PRO A 126 32.00 -12.80 34.01
CA PRO A 126 30.68 -13.37 34.26
C PRO A 126 29.59 -12.32 34.60
N THR A 127 29.89 -11.03 34.47
CA THR A 127 28.97 -9.93 34.73
C THR A 127 28.57 -9.18 33.46
N THR A 128 28.30 -9.83 32.33
CA THR A 128 27.64 -9.18 31.19
C THR A 128 26.25 -8.72 31.66
N LYS A 129 26.19 -7.48 32.18
CA LYS A 129 25.07 -6.99 33.00
C LYS A 129 23.77 -6.95 32.18
N PRO A 130 22.61 -7.22 32.80
CA PRO A 130 21.28 -6.92 32.25
C PRO A 130 21.16 -5.53 31.61
N ASP A 131 22.00 -4.57 32.03
CA ASP A 131 22.03 -3.20 31.56
C ASP A 131 22.49 -3.02 30.09
N SER A 132 23.39 -3.85 29.57
CA SER A 132 23.82 -3.75 28.16
C SER A 132 22.72 -4.23 27.21
N ILE A 133 22.06 -5.34 27.55
CA ILE A 133 20.87 -5.87 26.84
C ILE A 133 19.74 -4.84 26.87
N ARG A 134 19.44 -4.29 28.05
CA ARG A 134 18.44 -3.22 28.21
C ARG A 134 18.78 -1.99 27.37
N LYS A 135 20.05 -1.61 27.27
CA LYS A 135 20.51 -0.46 26.46
C LYS A 135 20.32 -0.70 24.97
N GLU A 136 20.63 -1.90 24.48
CA GLU A 136 20.43 -2.28 23.08
C GLU A 136 18.94 -2.28 22.71
N ILE A 137 18.10 -2.95 23.52
CA ILE A 137 16.64 -2.95 23.35
C ILE A 137 16.08 -1.53 23.36
N LYS A 138 16.47 -0.69 24.34
CA LYS A 138 16.05 0.72 24.40
C LYS A 138 16.48 1.50 23.17
N THR A 139 17.63 1.20 22.59
CA THR A 139 18.13 1.88 21.39
C THR A 139 17.28 1.50 20.17
N ARG A 140 16.94 0.21 20.01
CA ARG A 140 16.08 -0.23 18.91
C ARG A 140 14.63 0.23 19.04
N LEU A 141 14.07 0.22 20.26
CA LEU A 141 12.73 0.76 20.50
C LEU A 141 12.66 2.27 20.27
N ARG A 142 13.71 3.04 20.65
CA ARG A 142 13.79 4.48 20.31
C ARG A 142 13.90 4.71 18.80
N TRP A 143 14.61 3.83 18.09
CA TRP A 143 14.67 3.90 16.63
C TRP A 143 13.28 3.63 16.01
N ILE A 144 12.52 2.64 16.50
CA ILE A 144 11.13 2.41 16.06
C ILE A 144 10.25 3.61 16.37
N ASP A 145 10.34 4.16 17.58
CA ASP A 145 9.54 5.31 18.00
C ASP A 145 9.83 6.53 17.12
N SER A 146 11.11 6.79 16.83
CA SER A 146 11.55 7.80 15.85
C SER A 146 11.05 7.50 14.43
N HIS A 147 11.12 6.24 14.00
CA HIS A 147 10.67 5.79 12.69
C HIS A 147 9.15 5.99 12.50
N LEU A 148 8.34 5.58 13.49
CA LEU A 148 6.88 5.75 13.48
C LEU A 148 6.50 7.23 13.61
N SER A 149 7.26 8.03 14.38
CA SER A 149 7.02 9.46 14.58
C SER A 149 7.44 10.32 13.39
N ARG A 150 8.34 9.83 12.53
CA ARG A 150 8.74 10.50 11.27
C ARG A 150 7.64 10.53 10.22
N ARG A 151 6.54 9.78 10.41
CA ARG A 151 5.39 9.87 9.52
C ARG A 151 4.83 11.29 9.57
N ARG A 152 4.83 11.96 8.41
CA ARG A 152 4.10 13.22 8.24
C ARG A 152 2.63 12.99 8.55
N GLN A 153 1.90 14.07 8.85
CA GLN A 153 0.46 13.98 8.97
C GLN A 153 -0.11 13.31 7.71
N PRO A 154 -0.83 12.19 7.84
CA PRO A 154 -1.36 11.47 6.69
C PRO A 154 -2.39 12.33 5.98
N ALA A 155 -2.51 12.16 4.67
CA ALA A 155 -3.54 12.78 3.85
C ALA A 155 -4.32 11.73 3.06
N LEU A 156 -5.53 12.08 2.63
CA LEU A 156 -6.29 11.34 1.64
C LEU A 156 -6.28 12.11 0.32
N VAL A 157 -5.64 11.58 -0.70
CA VAL A 157 -5.64 12.15 -2.04
C VAL A 157 -6.67 11.41 -2.89
N VAL A 158 -7.64 12.16 -3.40
CA VAL A 158 -8.64 11.67 -4.34
C VAL A 158 -8.24 12.13 -5.73
N MET A 159 -7.97 11.20 -6.62
CA MET A 159 -7.68 11.53 -8.01
C MET A 159 -8.99 11.72 -8.77
N ASN A 160 -9.08 12.73 -9.62
CA ASN A 160 -10.18 12.94 -10.56
C ASN A 160 -9.60 13.11 -11.97
N GLY A 161 -10.26 12.56 -12.97
CA GLY A 161 -9.80 12.65 -14.35
C GLY A 161 -10.27 11.48 -15.19
N LEU A 162 -10.68 11.77 -16.41
CA LEU A 162 -11.21 10.79 -17.36
C LEU A 162 -10.12 9.77 -17.78
N PRO A 163 -10.52 8.60 -18.30
CA PRO A 163 -9.57 7.67 -18.89
C PRO A 163 -8.69 8.34 -19.95
N GLY A 164 -7.40 8.00 -19.98
CA GLY A 164 -6.46 8.57 -20.97
C GLY A 164 -5.85 9.92 -20.59
N THR A 165 -6.32 10.61 -19.54
CA THR A 165 -5.75 11.93 -19.15
C THR A 165 -4.38 11.87 -18.48
N GLY A 166 -3.86 10.67 -18.20
CA GLY A 166 -2.60 10.50 -17.46
C GLY A 166 -2.77 10.45 -15.94
N LYS A 167 -4.01 10.45 -15.43
CA LYS A 167 -4.34 10.33 -14.00
C LYS A 167 -3.53 9.27 -13.26
N SER A 168 -3.44 8.06 -13.81
CA SER A 168 -2.70 6.96 -13.20
C SER A 168 -1.18 7.17 -13.19
N THR A 169 -0.62 7.98 -14.09
CA THR A 169 0.79 8.38 -14.03
C THR A 169 1.00 9.39 -12.91
N VAL A 170 0.19 10.45 -12.87
CA VAL A 170 0.22 11.45 -11.80
C VAL A 170 -0.01 10.81 -10.43
N ALA A 171 -0.95 9.87 -10.31
CA ALA A 171 -1.22 9.16 -9.07
C ALA A 171 -0.01 8.32 -8.60
N ALA A 172 0.78 7.75 -9.52
CA ALA A 172 2.02 7.05 -9.16
C ALA A 172 3.07 8.02 -8.61
N GLU A 173 3.22 9.17 -9.28
CA GLU A 173 4.18 10.20 -8.88
C GLU A 173 3.82 10.83 -7.54
N VAL A 174 2.54 11.17 -7.32
CA VAL A 174 2.04 11.66 -6.03
C VAL A 174 2.28 10.63 -4.93
N ALA A 175 2.03 9.34 -5.19
CA ALA A 175 2.33 8.28 -4.24
C ALA A 175 3.84 8.20 -3.91
N ASN A 176 4.71 8.37 -4.91
CA ASN A 176 6.16 8.36 -4.71
C ASN A 176 6.67 9.57 -3.93
N ILE A 177 6.12 10.76 -4.17
CA ILE A 177 6.47 12.00 -3.48
C ILE A 177 6.00 11.94 -2.01
N LEU A 178 4.74 11.57 -1.80
CA LEU A 178 4.13 11.54 -0.47
C LEU A 178 4.46 10.26 0.32
N LYS A 179 5.18 9.30 -0.28
CA LYS A 179 5.37 7.94 0.25
C LYS A 179 4.03 7.31 0.65
N GLY A 180 3.01 7.55 -0.17
CA GLY A 180 1.64 7.14 0.08
C GLY A 180 1.27 5.83 -0.62
N VAL A 181 0.21 5.21 -0.14
CA VAL A 181 -0.30 3.96 -0.68
C VAL A 181 -1.34 4.24 -1.75
N ARG A 182 -1.00 3.92 -3.00
CA ARG A 182 -1.94 4.02 -4.12
C ARG A 182 -2.86 2.79 -4.21
N ILE A 183 -4.15 3.05 -4.29
CA ILE A 183 -5.22 2.07 -4.44
C ILE A 183 -5.95 2.38 -5.77
N SER A 184 -5.99 1.41 -6.69
CA SER A 184 -6.49 1.62 -8.05
C SER A 184 -7.86 0.98 -8.28
N SER A 185 -8.80 1.73 -8.84
CA SER A 185 -10.10 1.19 -9.24
C SER A 185 -9.98 0.11 -10.31
N ASP A 186 -8.98 0.21 -11.19
CA ASP A 186 -8.79 -0.72 -12.30
C ASP A 186 -8.33 -2.07 -11.80
N GLN A 187 -7.42 -2.10 -10.83
CA GLN A 187 -6.98 -3.35 -10.18
C GLN A 187 -8.11 -4.01 -9.39
N ILE A 188 -8.91 -3.23 -8.66
CA ILE A 188 -10.07 -3.76 -7.94
C ILE A 188 -11.10 -4.31 -8.93
N ARG A 189 -11.35 -3.59 -10.04
CA ARG A 189 -12.28 -4.01 -11.09
C ARG A 189 -11.83 -5.32 -11.75
N SER A 190 -10.57 -5.43 -12.12
CA SER A 190 -10.00 -6.67 -12.72
C SER A 190 -10.17 -7.84 -11.75
N ARG A 191 -9.81 -7.68 -10.47
CA ARG A 191 -10.01 -8.73 -9.44
C ARG A 191 -11.47 -9.15 -9.29
N LEU A 192 -12.39 -8.18 -9.23
CA LEU A 192 -13.81 -8.48 -9.12
C LEU A 192 -14.34 -9.24 -10.35
N LEU A 193 -13.85 -8.91 -11.55
CA LEU A 193 -14.20 -9.62 -12.78
C LEU A 193 -13.57 -11.03 -12.83
N GLU A 194 -12.32 -11.19 -12.41
CA GLU A 194 -11.65 -12.49 -12.29
C GLU A 194 -12.37 -13.41 -11.30
N SER A 195 -12.88 -12.87 -10.20
CA SER A 195 -13.66 -13.64 -9.22
C SER A 195 -15.09 -13.98 -9.69
N ALA A 196 -15.58 -13.38 -10.78
CA ALA A 196 -16.93 -13.62 -11.27
C ALA A 196 -17.05 -15.01 -11.97
N PRO A 197 -18.23 -15.66 -11.92
CA PRO A 197 -18.53 -16.87 -12.68
C PRO A 197 -18.13 -16.74 -14.16
N GLN A 198 -17.63 -17.83 -14.77
CA GLN A 198 -17.05 -17.82 -16.12
C GLN A 198 -18.00 -17.27 -17.20
N HIS A 199 -19.29 -17.54 -17.10
CA HIS A 199 -20.33 -17.02 -18.00
C HIS A 199 -20.52 -15.49 -17.91
N LEU A 200 -20.02 -14.85 -16.85
CA LEU A 200 -20.07 -13.40 -16.64
C LEU A 200 -18.77 -12.68 -17.01
N ARG A 201 -17.64 -13.42 -17.13
CA ARG A 201 -16.30 -12.86 -17.37
C ARG A 201 -16.15 -12.18 -18.74
N HIS A 202 -16.93 -12.58 -19.75
CA HIS A 202 -16.77 -12.11 -21.14
C HIS A 202 -17.78 -11.04 -21.59
N SER A 203 -18.69 -10.59 -20.72
CA SER A 203 -19.65 -9.54 -21.09
C SER A 203 -18.99 -8.16 -21.00
N LYS A 204 -18.42 -7.66 -22.12
CA LYS A 204 -17.92 -6.27 -22.26
C LYS A 204 -18.96 -5.20 -21.83
N GLN A 205 -20.24 -5.56 -21.86
CA GLN A 205 -21.34 -4.70 -21.42
C GLN A 205 -21.38 -4.46 -19.90
N ARG A 206 -20.67 -5.22 -19.05
CA ARG A 206 -20.78 -5.11 -17.57
C ARG A 206 -19.56 -4.54 -16.83
N THR A 207 -18.42 -4.35 -17.49
CA THR A 207 -17.19 -3.77 -16.89
C THR A 207 -17.43 -2.41 -16.20
N TYR A 208 -18.43 -1.65 -16.67
CA TYR A 208 -18.83 -0.36 -16.09
C TYR A 208 -20.33 -0.31 -15.76
N SER A 209 -20.93 -1.45 -15.40
CA SER A 209 -22.28 -1.45 -14.83
C SER A 209 -22.31 -0.68 -13.50
N GLU A 210 -23.47 -0.13 -13.15
CA GLU A 210 -23.64 0.67 -11.93
C GLU A 210 -23.29 -0.14 -10.67
N GLY A 211 -23.88 -1.33 -10.51
CA GLY A 211 -23.58 -2.19 -9.35
C GLY A 211 -22.12 -2.64 -9.27
N LEU A 212 -21.43 -2.88 -10.39
CA LEU A 212 -19.97 -3.15 -10.34
C LEU A 212 -19.19 -1.90 -9.96
N THR A 213 -19.59 -0.73 -10.47
CA THR A 213 -18.97 0.55 -10.13
C THR A 213 -19.09 0.81 -8.63
N GLU A 214 -20.27 0.67 -8.05
CA GLU A 214 -20.49 0.82 -6.60
C GLU A 214 -19.60 -0.12 -5.78
N ARG A 215 -19.51 -1.40 -6.17
CA ARG A 215 -18.62 -2.38 -5.52
C ARG A 215 -17.14 -2.00 -5.61
N VAL A 216 -16.70 -1.45 -6.75
CA VAL A 216 -15.32 -0.98 -6.93
C VAL A 216 -15.05 0.21 -6.00
N TYR A 217 -15.94 1.19 -5.92
CA TYR A 217 -15.75 2.36 -5.07
C TYR A 217 -15.86 2.03 -3.58
N ALA A 218 -16.76 1.13 -3.18
CA ALA A 218 -16.76 0.57 -1.82
C ALA A 218 -15.41 -0.11 -1.52
N GLY A 219 -14.91 -0.94 -2.45
CA GLY A 219 -13.63 -1.61 -2.34
C GLY A 219 -12.42 -0.67 -2.23
N LEU A 220 -12.47 0.52 -2.85
CA LEU A 220 -11.45 1.56 -2.68
C LEU A 220 -11.41 2.06 -1.24
N LEU A 221 -12.58 2.41 -0.69
CA LEU A 221 -12.69 2.93 0.67
C LEU A 221 -12.30 1.87 1.72
N ASP A 222 -12.72 0.62 1.52
CA ASP A 222 -12.40 -0.48 2.43
C ASP A 222 -10.89 -0.75 2.54
N ARG A 223 -10.17 -0.63 1.41
CA ARG A 223 -8.71 -0.75 1.36
C ARG A 223 -8.01 0.49 1.94
N ALA A 224 -8.61 1.66 1.83
CA ALA A 224 -8.05 2.90 2.35
C ALA A 224 -8.11 2.99 3.89
N ARG A 225 -9.18 2.48 4.51
CA ARG A 225 -9.39 2.49 5.96
C ARG A 225 -8.19 1.98 6.77
N PRO A 226 -7.67 0.74 6.57
CA PRO A 226 -6.54 0.23 7.35
C PRO A 226 -5.27 1.05 7.13
N VAL A 227 -5.07 1.62 5.93
CA VAL A 227 -3.90 2.45 5.63
C VAL A 227 -3.96 3.76 6.40
N LEU A 228 -5.07 4.49 6.33
CA LEU A 228 -5.27 5.74 7.06
C LEU A 228 -5.20 5.53 8.57
N GLN A 229 -5.78 4.44 9.07
CA GLN A 229 -5.68 4.05 10.48
C GLN A 229 -4.22 3.84 10.94
N SER A 230 -3.36 3.35 10.04
CA SER A 230 -1.91 3.22 10.29
C SER A 230 -1.12 4.53 10.14
N ARG A 231 -1.84 5.66 10.02
CA ARG A 231 -1.28 7.01 9.81
C ARG A 231 -0.42 7.13 8.55
N ARG A 232 -0.84 6.49 7.46
CA ARG A 232 -0.20 6.58 6.15
C ARG A 232 -1.10 7.30 5.15
N THR A 233 -0.50 8.04 4.24
CA THR A 233 -1.21 8.74 3.16
C THR A 233 -1.79 7.72 2.18
N VAL A 234 -3.01 7.98 1.71
CA VAL A 234 -3.69 7.16 0.69
C VAL A 234 -3.89 7.98 -0.58
N ILE A 235 -3.68 7.34 -1.74
CA ILE A 235 -4.02 7.88 -3.05
C ILE A 235 -5.08 6.98 -3.68
N LEU A 236 -6.32 7.49 -3.78
CA LEU A 236 -7.42 6.83 -4.45
C LEU A 236 -7.37 7.14 -5.95
N ASP A 237 -6.87 6.19 -6.73
CA ASP A 237 -6.75 6.30 -8.18
C ASP A 237 -8.00 5.72 -8.88
N ALA A 238 -9.00 6.57 -9.03
CA ALA A 238 -10.22 6.30 -9.80
C ALA A 238 -10.68 7.58 -10.52
N THR A 239 -11.72 7.51 -11.35
CA THR A 239 -12.19 8.68 -12.10
C THR A 239 -12.83 9.73 -11.18
N TYR A 240 -13.54 9.32 -10.13
CA TYR A 240 -14.28 10.21 -9.21
C TYR A 240 -15.14 11.27 -9.93
N GLY A 241 -15.83 10.82 -10.99
CA GLY A 241 -16.68 11.68 -11.82
C GLY A 241 -18.01 12.05 -11.13
N ARG A 242 -18.55 11.18 -10.28
CA ARG A 242 -19.80 11.43 -9.55
C ARG A 242 -19.53 12.21 -8.26
N ARG A 243 -20.41 13.15 -7.94
CA ARG A 243 -20.39 13.92 -6.69
C ARG A 243 -20.52 13.02 -5.47
N SER A 244 -21.38 12.00 -5.53
CA SER A 244 -21.59 11.05 -4.44
C SER A 244 -20.31 10.27 -4.08
N ASP A 245 -19.56 9.83 -5.10
CA ASP A 245 -18.28 9.14 -4.90
C ASP A 245 -17.24 10.06 -4.24
N ARG A 246 -17.16 11.32 -4.68
CA ARG A 246 -16.26 12.32 -4.08
C ARG A 246 -16.63 12.63 -2.63
N GLN A 247 -17.92 12.77 -2.33
CA GLN A 247 -18.40 12.93 -0.96
C GLN A 247 -18.08 11.73 -0.07
N ALA A 248 -18.12 10.51 -0.60
CA ALA A 248 -17.71 9.32 0.16
C ALA A 248 -16.21 9.38 0.54
N GLY A 249 -15.36 9.87 -0.37
CA GLY A 249 -13.96 10.17 -0.08
C GLY A 249 -13.78 11.25 1.00
N GLN A 250 -14.50 12.37 0.91
CA GLN A 250 -14.48 13.42 1.94
C GLN A 250 -14.93 12.91 3.32
N LYS A 251 -15.98 12.10 3.37
CA LYS A 251 -16.46 11.46 4.61
C LYS A 251 -15.40 10.55 5.21
N LEU A 252 -14.68 9.78 4.38
CA LEU A 252 -13.58 8.94 4.86
C LEU A 252 -12.44 9.78 5.46
N GLY A 253 -12.02 10.85 4.77
CA GLY A 253 -10.98 11.73 5.29
C GLY A 253 -11.38 12.43 6.59
N SER A 254 -12.63 12.91 6.66
CA SER A 254 -13.21 13.53 7.86
C SER A 254 -13.26 12.54 9.03
N PHE A 255 -13.66 11.29 8.79
CA PHE A 255 -13.70 10.24 9.80
C PHE A 255 -12.33 9.98 10.44
N PHE A 256 -11.25 10.06 9.66
CA PHE A 256 -9.88 9.91 10.17
C PHE A 256 -9.23 11.23 10.59
N GLY A 257 -9.91 12.37 10.44
CA GLY A 257 -9.37 13.69 10.76
C GLY A 257 -8.16 14.08 9.90
N VAL A 258 -8.11 13.63 8.64
CA VAL A 258 -6.98 13.89 7.73
C VAL A 258 -7.34 14.89 6.64
N PRO A 259 -6.40 15.74 6.18
CA PRO A 259 -6.60 16.57 5.00
C PRO A 259 -7.00 15.71 3.80
N THR A 260 -8.06 16.11 3.10
CA THR A 260 -8.53 15.41 1.90
C THR A 260 -8.34 16.32 0.69
N VAL A 261 -7.47 15.94 -0.23
CA VAL A 261 -7.09 16.72 -1.41
C VAL A 261 -7.67 16.09 -2.66
N LEU A 262 -8.28 16.88 -3.53
CA LEU A 262 -8.70 16.45 -4.87
C LEU A 262 -7.65 16.91 -5.89
N ILE A 263 -7.13 15.97 -6.67
CA ILE A 263 -6.24 16.28 -7.80
C ILE A 263 -6.96 15.92 -9.09
N ARG A 264 -7.36 16.94 -9.85
CA ARG A 264 -7.99 16.78 -11.16
C ARG A 264 -6.94 16.82 -12.25
N VAL A 265 -6.84 15.72 -13.00
CA VAL A 265 -5.88 15.55 -14.10
C VAL A 265 -6.61 15.70 -15.42
N GLU A 266 -6.25 16.73 -16.18
CA GLU A 266 -6.90 17.10 -17.44
C GLU A 266 -5.91 16.99 -18.61
N CYS A 267 -6.43 16.69 -19.79
CA CYS A 267 -5.71 16.84 -21.05
C CYS A 267 -6.74 17.08 -22.17
N PRO A 268 -6.32 17.60 -23.34
CA PRO A 268 -7.17 17.66 -24.52
C PRO A 268 -7.77 16.30 -24.86
N GLU A 269 -9.05 16.28 -25.24
CA GLU A 269 -9.77 15.05 -25.58
C GLU A 269 -9.12 14.29 -26.74
N SER A 270 -8.61 15.01 -27.74
CA SER A 270 -7.86 14.43 -28.86
C SER A 270 -6.69 13.57 -28.37
N ILE A 271 -5.97 14.04 -27.36
CA ILE A 271 -4.80 13.35 -26.79
C ILE A 271 -5.24 12.19 -25.88
N ALA A 272 -6.29 12.36 -25.07
CA ALA A 272 -6.88 11.27 -24.30
C ALA A 272 -7.29 10.12 -25.23
N MET A 273 -7.97 10.43 -26.33
CA MET A 273 -8.44 9.45 -27.32
C MET A 273 -7.29 8.78 -28.06
N GLN A 274 -6.24 9.52 -28.44
CA GLN A 274 -5.04 8.96 -29.03
C GLN A 274 -4.37 7.95 -28.07
N ARG A 275 -4.20 8.31 -26.80
CA ARG A 275 -3.63 7.44 -25.76
C ARG A 275 -4.46 6.17 -25.55
N LEU A 276 -5.79 6.31 -25.48
CA LEU A 276 -6.70 5.17 -25.32
C LEU A 276 -6.63 4.21 -26.51
N ARG A 277 -6.59 4.74 -27.75
CA ARG A 277 -6.42 3.94 -28.97
C ARG A 277 -5.08 3.22 -29.01
N SER A 278 -4.00 3.88 -28.60
CA SER A 278 -2.67 3.25 -28.51
C SER A 278 -2.67 2.09 -27.52
N ARG A 279 -3.28 2.26 -26.34
CA ARG A 279 -3.33 1.22 -25.29
C ARG A 279 -4.09 -0.04 -25.72
N LEU A 280 -5.11 0.08 -26.57
CA LEU A 280 -5.81 -1.09 -27.10
C LEU A 280 -4.92 -1.98 -27.98
N LYS A 281 -3.82 -1.43 -28.52
CA LYS A 281 -2.84 -2.19 -29.29
C LYS A 281 -1.78 -2.87 -28.41
N ASP A 282 -1.62 -2.41 -27.18
CA ASP A 282 -0.69 -2.97 -26.19
C ASP A 282 -1.39 -4.03 -25.34
N ALA A 283 -1.29 -5.31 -25.73
CA ALA A 283 -1.95 -6.44 -25.04
C ALA A 283 -1.53 -6.66 -23.56
N GLY A 284 -0.53 -5.91 -23.06
CA GLY A 284 0.05 -6.07 -21.72
C GLY A 284 -0.37 -5.05 -20.65
N ARG A 285 -1.30 -4.12 -20.92
CA ARG A 285 -1.72 -3.11 -19.93
C ARG A 285 -3.10 -3.39 -19.32
N THR A 286 -3.17 -3.19 -17.99
CA THR A 286 -4.26 -3.58 -17.07
C THR A 286 -5.48 -2.64 -17.01
N SER A 287 -5.61 -1.66 -17.90
CA SER A 287 -6.74 -0.70 -17.87
C SER A 287 -7.74 -0.99 -18.99
N ASP A 288 -8.91 -1.53 -18.61
CA ASP A 288 -9.99 -1.92 -19.53
C ASP A 288 -10.77 -0.73 -20.13
N ALA A 289 -10.36 0.51 -19.85
CA ALA A 289 -11.05 1.70 -20.35
C ALA A 289 -10.66 1.98 -21.81
N GLY A 290 -11.57 1.72 -22.74
CA GLY A 290 -11.47 2.14 -24.14
C GLY A 290 -12.22 3.46 -24.44
N PRO A 291 -12.21 3.92 -25.71
CA PRO A 291 -12.94 5.13 -26.14
C PRO A 291 -14.43 5.18 -25.77
N LEU A 292 -15.12 4.03 -25.80
CA LEU A 292 -16.53 3.94 -25.37
C LEU A 292 -16.71 4.20 -23.87
N ALA A 293 -15.77 3.73 -23.03
CA ALA A 293 -15.81 3.99 -21.60
C ALA A 293 -15.52 5.47 -21.31
N TYR A 294 -14.61 6.10 -22.06
CA TYR A 294 -14.36 7.53 -21.98
C TYR A 294 -15.63 8.35 -22.25
N ALA A 295 -16.31 8.09 -23.37
CA ALA A 295 -17.53 8.83 -23.73
C ALA A 295 -18.61 8.73 -22.63
N ARG A 296 -18.87 7.51 -22.13
CA ARG A 296 -19.85 7.29 -21.05
C ARG A 296 -19.47 7.97 -19.73
N LEU A 297 -18.18 7.97 -19.38
CA LEU A 297 -17.70 8.60 -18.15
C LEU A 297 -17.71 10.12 -18.26
N LYS A 298 -17.43 10.67 -19.44
CA LYS A 298 -17.49 12.11 -19.74
C LYS A 298 -18.92 12.64 -19.63
N GLU A 299 -19.89 11.93 -20.21
CA GLU A 299 -21.31 12.30 -20.15
C GLU A 299 -21.84 12.35 -18.71
N ARG A 300 -21.33 11.48 -17.84
CA ARG A 300 -21.75 11.36 -16.43
C ARG A 300 -20.87 12.13 -15.46
N GLU A 301 -19.89 12.88 -15.94
CA GLU A 301 -18.99 13.63 -15.07
C GLU A 301 -19.69 14.86 -14.50
N GLU A 302 -19.73 14.94 -13.18
CA GLU A 302 -20.26 16.08 -12.45
C GLU A 302 -19.12 17.02 -12.03
N PRO A 303 -19.28 18.35 -12.15
CA PRO A 303 -18.25 19.30 -11.77
C PRO A 303 -17.97 19.24 -10.26
N ALA A 304 -16.68 19.27 -9.88
CA ALA A 304 -16.23 19.20 -8.49
C ALA A 304 -16.36 20.54 -7.73
N ARG A 305 -17.53 21.19 -7.79
CA ARG A 305 -17.79 22.50 -7.15
C ARG A 305 -17.83 22.43 -5.62
N GLU A 306 -18.05 21.25 -5.06
CA GLU A 306 -18.11 20.99 -3.64
C GLU A 306 -16.74 20.92 -2.94
N TRP A 307 -15.63 21.03 -3.71
CA TRP A 307 -14.30 20.93 -3.15
C TRP A 307 -13.72 22.31 -2.80
N PRO A 308 -13.21 22.53 -1.56
CA PRO A 308 -12.55 23.79 -1.20
C PRO A 308 -11.34 24.06 -2.08
N ARG A 309 -11.11 25.34 -2.47
CA ARG A 309 -10.06 25.73 -3.43
C ARG A 309 -8.67 25.37 -2.92
N GLU A 310 -8.43 25.54 -1.63
CA GLU A 310 -7.16 25.22 -0.94
C GLU A 310 -6.82 23.72 -0.93
N PHE A 311 -7.82 22.86 -1.15
CA PHE A 311 -7.65 21.40 -1.23
C PHE A 311 -7.92 20.85 -2.63
N PHE A 312 -7.97 21.72 -3.65
CA PHE A 312 -8.25 21.34 -5.02
C PHE A 312 -7.11 21.75 -5.96
N LEU A 313 -6.43 20.76 -6.54
CA LEU A 313 -5.35 20.97 -7.50
C LEU A 313 -5.78 20.52 -8.90
N ARG A 314 -5.44 21.33 -9.91
CA ARG A 314 -5.57 20.94 -11.32
C ARG A 314 -4.18 20.69 -11.89
N VAL A 315 -4.03 19.59 -12.61
CA VAL A 315 -2.78 19.16 -13.22
C VAL A 315 -3.02 18.86 -14.69
N SER A 316 -2.25 19.48 -15.56
CA SER A 316 -2.24 19.21 -17.00
C SER A 316 -0.87 18.64 -17.34
N PRO A 317 -0.70 17.32 -17.52
CA PRO A 317 0.62 16.69 -17.76
C PRO A 317 1.34 17.16 -19.03
N GLU A 318 0.69 17.98 -19.84
CA GLU A 318 1.15 18.48 -21.14
C GLU A 318 1.44 19.99 -21.13
N SER A 319 1.06 20.71 -20.06
CA SER A 319 1.49 22.09 -19.89
C SER A 319 2.94 22.07 -19.41
N LYS A 320 3.87 22.29 -20.32
CA LYS A 320 5.19 22.83 -19.98
C LYS A 320 5.04 24.32 -19.66
N GLU A 321 4.33 24.63 -18.60
CA GLU A 321 4.29 25.98 -17.99
C GLU A 321 4.23 25.81 -16.47
#